data_AF-A0A920L3P5-F1
#
_entry.id   AF-A0A920L3P5-F1
#
_cell.length_a   1.000
_cell.length_b   1.000
_cell.length_c   1.000
_cell.angle_alpha   90.00
_cell.angle_beta   90.00
_cell.angle_gamma   90.00
#
_symmetry.space_group_name_H-M   'P 1'
#
loop_
_entity.id
_entity.type
_entity.pdbx_description
1 polymer ?
#
loop_
_entity_poly.entity_id
_entity_poly.type
_entity_poly.pdbx_seq_one_letter_code
_entity_poly.pdbx_strand_id
1 'polypeptide(L)'
;METRKESWPISNQCPQSNATDPIFNFDGEDGTANTNIVFHSGKLLALEEGHKPFELDPLTLESKGAYDYKGKLNSAMTAHPKIDPQTGDMIGFSYGFGVNKMSYFVINSEGIMTTFSEFDTPYSSMVHDFVVTTKHVIFSIFPLIIDFNLAAQGKSPHCLDAYRPSQIGIIPRDGTVADIKWIESDPCFVFHPMNAFEEDGKIIADMMQFEEAPMFPHLDGSAPDLKKGEAKLNRWEIDLNSNSGSIKKNYLDDSIGSSLDLMKKVYV
;
A
#
# COMPACT_ATOMS: atom_id res chain seq x y z
N MET A 1 -30.66 52.51 -9.61
CA MET A 1 -29.49 51.70 -9.22
C MET A 1 -29.81 50.28 -9.62
N GLU A 2 -29.42 49.93 -10.83
CA GLU A 2 -29.68 48.63 -11.46
C GLU A 2 -28.46 47.74 -11.20
N THR A 3 -28.67 46.58 -10.58
CA THR A 3 -27.62 45.62 -10.28
C THR A 3 -27.24 44.87 -11.55
N ARG A 4 -26.02 45.09 -12.06
CA ARG A 4 -25.44 44.28 -13.14
C ARG A 4 -25.27 42.85 -12.62
N LYS A 5 -26.01 41.90 -13.20
CA LYS A 5 -25.67 40.48 -13.16
C LYS A 5 -24.58 40.25 -14.20
N GLU A 6 -23.35 40.04 -13.76
CA GLU A 6 -22.29 39.52 -14.63
C GLU A 6 -22.55 38.04 -14.85
N SER A 7 -23.00 37.70 -16.05
CA SER A 7 -23.10 36.33 -16.53
C SER A 7 -21.71 35.86 -16.97
N TRP A 8 -21.15 34.89 -16.25
CA TRP A 8 -19.98 34.15 -16.71
C TRP A 8 -20.35 33.34 -17.96
N PRO A 9 -19.58 33.42 -19.07
CA PRO A 9 -19.82 32.56 -20.21
C PRO A 9 -19.50 31.11 -19.83
N ILE A 10 -20.53 30.29 -19.70
CA ILE A 10 -20.39 28.83 -19.64
C ILE A 10 -20.03 28.38 -21.06
N SER A 11 -18.75 28.13 -21.32
CA SER A 11 -18.36 27.39 -22.51
C SER A 11 -18.75 25.92 -22.30
N ASN A 12 -19.82 25.48 -22.95
CA ASN A 12 -20.27 24.08 -22.99
C ASN A 12 -19.37 23.18 -23.85
N GLN A 13 -18.07 23.43 -23.87
CA GLN A 13 -17.10 22.59 -24.56
C GLN A 13 -16.01 22.24 -23.57
N CYS A 14 -16.25 21.15 -22.84
CA CYS A 14 -15.16 20.38 -22.25
C CYS A 14 -14.22 20.00 -23.40
N PRO A 15 -12.92 20.29 -23.33
CA PRO A 15 -11.94 19.71 -24.25
C PRO A 15 -12.19 18.20 -24.29
N GLN A 16 -12.37 17.63 -25.48
CA GLN A 16 -12.42 16.17 -25.58
C GLN A 16 -11.02 15.65 -25.29
N SER A 17 -10.77 15.25 -24.05
CA SER A 17 -9.64 14.41 -23.72
C SER A 17 -9.82 13.10 -24.48
N ASN A 18 -8.82 12.69 -25.26
CA ASN A 18 -8.81 11.36 -25.88
C ASN A 18 -8.57 10.25 -24.86
N ALA A 19 -8.24 10.59 -23.61
CA ALA A 19 -8.24 9.67 -22.50
C ALA A 19 -9.65 9.54 -21.94
N THR A 20 -10.19 8.32 -22.00
CA THR A 20 -11.43 7.95 -21.31
C THR A 20 -11.16 7.78 -19.82
N ASP A 21 -12.23 7.82 -19.02
CA ASP A 21 -12.14 7.48 -17.60
C ASP A 21 -11.41 6.14 -17.39
N PRO A 22 -10.69 5.96 -16.27
CA PRO A 22 -10.02 4.70 -15.95
C PRO A 22 -11.05 3.57 -15.91
N ILE A 23 -10.98 2.69 -16.90
CA ILE A 23 -11.79 1.48 -17.00
C ILE A 23 -10.81 0.32 -17.04
N PHE A 24 -11.05 -0.68 -16.18
CA PHE A 24 -10.31 -1.93 -16.21
C PHE A 24 -10.25 -2.47 -17.64
N ASN A 25 -9.04 -2.62 -18.18
CA ASN A 25 -8.82 -3.25 -19.47
C ASN A 25 -8.00 -4.53 -19.30
N PHE A 26 -8.32 -5.54 -20.12
CA PHE A 26 -7.61 -6.82 -20.10
C PHE A 26 -6.18 -6.70 -20.66
N ASP A 27 -5.88 -5.61 -21.37
CA ASP A 27 -4.56 -5.31 -21.95
C ASP A 27 -3.57 -4.78 -20.90
N GLY A 28 -4.04 -4.51 -19.67
CA GLY A 28 -3.20 -4.22 -18.49
C GLY A 28 -2.60 -2.81 -18.46
N GLU A 29 -3.12 -1.88 -19.27
CA GLU A 29 -2.64 -0.50 -19.28
C GLU A 29 -3.27 0.33 -18.16
N ASP A 30 -4.57 0.12 -17.87
CA ASP A 30 -5.33 0.92 -16.91
C ASP A 30 -6.17 0.06 -15.94
N GLY A 31 -6.12 0.44 -14.65
CA GLY A 31 -7.00 -0.06 -13.60
C GLY A 31 -8.19 0.86 -13.34
N THR A 32 -8.94 0.61 -12.26
CA THR A 32 -10.06 1.49 -11.88
C THR A 32 -9.65 2.74 -11.10
N ALA A 33 -8.39 2.83 -10.67
CA ALA A 33 -7.80 3.99 -9.98
C ALA A 33 -8.67 4.55 -8.83
N ASN A 34 -9.22 3.66 -7.99
CA ASN A 34 -10.32 3.96 -7.07
C ASN A 34 -9.97 3.85 -5.58
N THR A 35 -8.71 3.59 -5.23
CA THR A 35 -8.32 3.31 -3.84
C THR A 35 -7.80 4.55 -3.12
N ASN A 36 -6.92 5.33 -3.75
CA ASN A 36 -6.34 6.54 -3.15
C ASN A 36 -5.97 7.58 -4.21
N ILE A 37 -5.80 8.84 -3.80
CA ILE A 37 -5.26 9.93 -4.63
C ILE A 37 -4.07 10.56 -3.91
N VAL A 38 -2.97 10.76 -4.62
CA VAL A 38 -1.77 11.45 -4.12
C VAL A 38 -1.37 12.60 -5.05
N PHE A 39 -0.92 13.71 -4.48
CA PHE A 39 -0.29 14.78 -5.23
C PHE A 39 1.22 14.77 -4.97
N HIS A 40 2.02 14.58 -6.03
CA HIS A 40 3.47 14.54 -5.93
C HIS A 40 4.10 15.15 -7.19
N SER A 41 5.11 16.00 -6.98
CA SER A 41 5.85 16.67 -8.06
C SER A 41 4.98 17.29 -9.18
N GLY A 42 3.91 17.99 -8.78
CA GLY A 42 3.02 18.68 -9.72
C GLY A 42 1.99 17.78 -10.41
N LYS A 43 1.93 16.47 -10.08
CA LYS A 43 0.99 15.51 -10.65
C LYS A 43 -0.02 15.06 -9.61
N LEU A 44 -1.28 14.95 -10.01
CA LEU A 44 -2.34 14.29 -9.25
C LEU A 44 -2.48 12.86 -9.78
N LEU A 45 -2.26 11.87 -8.92
CA LEU A 45 -2.26 10.46 -9.27
C LEU A 45 -3.38 9.75 -8.53
N ALA A 46 -4.25 9.07 -9.26
CA ALA A 46 -5.24 8.16 -8.73
C ALA A 46 -4.68 6.73 -8.77
N LEU A 47 -4.83 5.98 -7.67
CA LEU A 47 -4.08 4.77 -7.40
C LEU A 47 -5.02 3.58 -7.14
N GLU A 48 -4.60 2.42 -7.62
CA GLU A 48 -5.17 1.09 -7.35
C GLU A 48 -4.05 0.07 -7.51
N GLU A 49 -4.01 -0.94 -6.63
CA GLU A 49 -2.81 -1.76 -6.40
C GLU A 49 -2.46 -2.73 -7.55
N GLY A 50 -3.38 -2.96 -8.48
CA GLY A 50 -3.20 -3.83 -9.64
C GLY A 50 -2.54 -3.18 -10.85
N HIS A 51 -2.46 -1.84 -10.91
CA HIS A 51 -2.01 -1.13 -12.12
C HIS A 51 -1.06 0.03 -11.82
N LYS A 52 -0.55 0.65 -12.89
CA LYS A 52 0.21 1.89 -12.80
C LYS A 52 -0.69 3.03 -12.26
N PRO A 53 -0.11 4.07 -11.65
CA PRO A 53 -0.90 5.22 -11.22
C PRO A 53 -1.53 5.91 -12.43
N PHE A 54 -2.77 6.36 -12.30
CA PHE A 54 -3.49 7.10 -13.34
C PHE A 54 -3.35 8.60 -13.11
N GLU A 55 -2.79 9.33 -14.05
CA GLU A 55 -2.62 10.79 -13.92
C GLU A 55 -3.93 11.52 -14.24
N LEU A 56 -4.26 12.47 -13.37
CA LEU A 56 -5.33 13.43 -13.55
C LEU A 56 -4.75 14.84 -13.65
N ASP A 57 -5.41 15.72 -14.37
CA ASP A 57 -5.15 17.14 -14.25
C ASP A 57 -5.51 17.64 -12.84
N PRO A 58 -4.59 18.29 -12.09
CA PRO A 58 -4.82 18.64 -10.69
C PRO A 58 -5.89 19.72 -10.47
N LEU A 59 -6.29 20.44 -11.52
CA LEU A 59 -7.30 21.51 -11.41
C LEU A 59 -8.64 21.08 -12.01
N THR A 60 -8.62 20.44 -13.18
CA THR A 60 -9.82 20.08 -13.93
C THR A 60 -10.29 18.65 -13.67
N LEU A 61 -9.41 17.80 -13.11
CA LEU A 61 -9.59 16.36 -12.98
C LEU A 61 -9.74 15.62 -14.32
N GLU A 62 -9.38 16.26 -15.43
CA GLU A 62 -9.33 15.60 -16.74
C GLU A 62 -8.34 14.43 -16.72
N SER A 63 -8.78 13.28 -17.25
CA SER A 63 -7.98 12.07 -17.38
C SER A 63 -6.78 12.29 -18.30
N LYS A 64 -5.58 11.89 -17.85
CA LYS A 64 -4.34 11.89 -18.65
C LYS A 64 -3.83 10.49 -19.00
N GLY A 65 -4.30 9.45 -18.30
CA GLY A 65 -3.93 8.05 -18.54
C GLY A 65 -2.91 7.51 -17.53
N ALA A 66 -2.54 6.24 -17.68
CA ALA A 66 -1.47 5.62 -16.89
C ALA A 66 -0.14 6.39 -16.96
N TYR A 67 0.52 6.54 -15.81
CA TYR A 67 1.79 7.22 -15.68
C TYR A 67 2.88 6.25 -15.23
N ASP A 68 3.86 6.02 -16.11
CA ASP A 68 4.93 5.03 -15.92
C ASP A 68 6.30 5.65 -15.58
N TYR A 69 6.32 6.93 -15.22
CA TYR A 69 7.55 7.69 -14.94
C TYR A 69 8.57 7.65 -16.08
N LYS A 70 8.09 7.80 -17.33
CA LYS A 70 8.89 7.76 -18.57
C LYS A 70 9.51 6.37 -18.80
N GLY A 71 8.71 5.33 -18.61
CA GLY A 71 9.09 3.92 -18.76
C GLY A 71 10.00 3.39 -17.66
N LYS A 72 10.13 4.09 -16.53
CA LYS A 72 10.95 3.63 -15.39
C LYS A 72 10.16 2.74 -14.42
N LEU A 73 8.86 2.94 -14.31
CA LEU A 73 7.99 2.08 -13.51
C LEU A 73 7.54 0.87 -14.34
N ASN A 74 8.13 -0.29 -14.06
CA ASN A 74 7.86 -1.55 -14.75
C ASN A 74 6.96 -2.51 -13.93
N SER A 75 6.12 -1.95 -13.06
CA SER A 75 5.20 -2.69 -12.20
C SER A 75 3.94 -1.85 -11.94
N ALA A 76 2.98 -2.44 -11.22
CA ALA A 76 1.89 -1.68 -10.59
C ALA A 76 2.44 -0.75 -9.49
N MET A 77 1.59 0.11 -8.94
CA MET A 77 1.95 0.97 -7.81
C MET A 77 0.96 0.79 -6.66
N THR A 78 1.49 0.65 -5.44
CA THR A 78 0.68 0.66 -4.22
C THR A 78 -0.26 1.88 -4.19
N ALA A 79 -1.47 1.67 -3.66
CA ALA A 79 -2.37 2.77 -3.35
C ALA A 79 -1.91 3.61 -2.14
N HIS A 80 -0.89 3.18 -1.40
CA HIS A 80 -0.47 3.82 -0.15
C HIS A 80 0.97 4.32 -0.15
N PRO A 81 1.44 5.06 -1.17
CA PRO A 81 2.80 5.59 -1.17
C PRO A 81 2.99 6.54 0.02
N LYS A 82 4.22 6.59 0.55
CA LYS A 82 4.57 7.49 1.66
C LYS A 82 5.50 8.58 1.13
N ILE A 83 5.20 9.84 1.47
CA ILE A 83 6.05 10.98 1.13
C ILE A 83 6.92 11.30 2.34
N ASP A 84 8.23 11.23 2.16
CA ASP A 84 9.20 11.66 3.17
C ASP A 84 9.07 13.19 3.37
N PRO A 85 8.75 13.68 4.57
CA PRO A 85 8.57 15.11 4.82
C PRO A 85 9.88 15.91 4.82
N GLN A 86 11.04 15.25 4.93
CA GLN A 86 12.35 15.90 4.90
C GLN A 86 12.86 16.07 3.47
N THR A 87 12.76 15.02 2.63
CA THR A 87 13.30 15.05 1.26
C THR A 87 12.24 15.36 0.19
N GLY A 88 10.97 15.12 0.49
CA GLY A 88 9.87 15.14 -0.48
C GLY A 88 9.85 13.92 -1.40
N ASP A 89 10.68 12.91 -1.14
CA ASP A 89 10.68 11.68 -1.92
C ASP A 89 9.42 10.86 -1.63
N MET A 90 8.81 10.34 -2.69
CA MET A 90 7.71 9.40 -2.60
C MET A 90 8.26 7.99 -2.69
N ILE A 91 7.95 7.20 -1.68
CA ILE A 91 8.37 5.82 -1.52
C ILE A 91 7.16 4.94 -1.82
N GLY A 92 7.36 3.91 -2.64
CA GLY A 92 6.30 3.00 -3.02
C GLY A 92 6.82 1.60 -3.33
N PHE A 93 5.87 0.72 -3.58
CA PHE A 93 6.12 -0.68 -3.88
C PHE A 93 5.01 -1.24 -4.77
N SER A 94 5.17 -2.50 -5.19
CA SER A 94 4.10 -3.33 -5.75
C SER A 94 4.25 -4.76 -5.25
N TYR A 95 3.18 -5.54 -5.30
CA TYR A 95 3.24 -6.98 -5.07
C TYR A 95 2.71 -7.77 -6.26
N GLY A 96 3.20 -9.00 -6.42
CA GLY A 96 2.80 -9.89 -7.48
C GLY A 96 1.52 -10.66 -7.17
N PHE A 97 0.59 -10.69 -8.12
CA PHE A 97 -0.63 -11.49 -8.02
C PHE A 97 -0.32 -12.95 -8.39
N GLY A 98 -0.32 -13.85 -7.40
CA GLY A 98 -0.03 -15.27 -7.61
C GLY A 98 1.43 -15.60 -7.88
N VAL A 99 2.33 -14.64 -7.69
CA VAL A 99 3.79 -14.82 -7.78
C VAL A 99 4.47 -14.27 -6.54
N ASN A 100 5.55 -14.91 -6.12
CA ASN A 100 6.28 -14.58 -4.89
C ASN A 100 7.29 -13.44 -5.12
N LYS A 101 6.81 -12.30 -5.65
CA LYS A 101 7.68 -11.19 -6.04
C LYS A 101 7.07 -9.85 -5.66
N MET A 102 7.91 -8.92 -5.23
CA MET A 102 7.55 -7.52 -4.98
C MET A 102 8.54 -6.58 -5.67
N SER A 103 8.11 -5.35 -5.91
CA SER A 103 9.00 -4.26 -6.32
C SER A 103 9.03 -3.17 -5.27
N TYR A 104 10.16 -2.49 -5.12
CA TYR A 104 10.38 -1.34 -4.25
C TYR A 104 10.96 -0.21 -5.10
N PHE A 105 10.42 1.00 -4.96
CA PHE A 105 10.86 2.15 -5.73
C PHE A 105 10.77 3.46 -4.94
N VAL A 106 11.64 4.40 -5.34
CA VAL A 106 11.70 5.75 -4.78
C VAL A 106 11.65 6.74 -5.93
N ILE A 107 10.79 7.75 -5.80
CA ILE A 107 10.61 8.84 -6.73
C ILE A 107 10.95 10.12 -5.98
N ASN A 108 11.97 10.85 -6.44
CA ASN A 108 12.40 12.05 -5.74
C ASN A 108 11.36 13.18 -5.82
N SER A 109 11.55 14.26 -5.05
CA SER A 109 10.65 15.42 -5.05
C SER A 109 10.43 16.09 -6.43
N GLU A 110 11.32 15.84 -7.41
CA GLU A 110 11.22 16.30 -8.80
C GLU A 110 10.49 15.32 -9.73
N GLY A 111 9.92 14.23 -9.18
CA GLY A 111 9.14 13.25 -9.93
C GLY A 111 10.02 12.28 -10.73
N ILE A 112 11.31 12.18 -10.40
CA ILE A 112 12.27 11.29 -11.03
C ILE A 112 12.39 10.02 -10.21
N MET A 113 12.08 8.88 -10.82
CA MET A 113 12.37 7.58 -10.20
C MET A 113 13.88 7.36 -10.09
N THR A 114 14.37 7.33 -8.85
CA THR A 114 15.78 7.17 -8.47
C THR A 114 16.13 5.72 -8.15
N THR A 115 15.15 4.96 -7.67
CA THR A 115 15.30 3.53 -7.33
C THR A 115 14.15 2.74 -7.91
N PHE A 116 14.45 1.58 -8.49
CA PHE A 116 13.50 0.52 -8.81
C PHE A 116 14.22 -0.81 -8.63
N SER A 117 13.72 -1.64 -7.72
CA SER A 117 14.32 -2.93 -7.38
C SER A 117 13.23 -3.96 -7.18
N GLU A 118 13.49 -5.21 -7.56
CA GLU A 118 12.59 -6.32 -7.30
C GLU A 118 13.22 -7.29 -6.31
N PHE A 119 12.39 -7.98 -5.52
CA PHE A 119 12.83 -8.99 -4.58
C PHE A 119 11.77 -10.09 -4.43
N ASP A 120 12.23 -11.28 -4.06
CA ASP A 120 11.36 -12.42 -3.82
C ASP A 120 10.76 -12.34 -2.40
N THR A 121 9.50 -12.72 -2.28
CA THR A 121 8.82 -12.87 -0.99
C THR A 121 8.73 -14.34 -0.60
N PRO A 122 8.56 -14.65 0.71
CA PRO A 122 8.39 -16.05 1.14
C PRO A 122 7.17 -16.74 0.51
N TYR A 123 6.13 -15.97 0.18
CA TYR A 123 4.94 -16.42 -0.53
C TYR A 123 4.18 -15.23 -1.15
N SER A 124 3.29 -15.51 -2.12
CA SER A 124 2.39 -14.51 -2.70
C SER A 124 1.29 -14.17 -1.71
N SER A 125 1.22 -12.89 -1.34
CA SER A 125 0.26 -12.33 -0.40
C SER A 125 -0.27 -11.03 -0.95
N MET A 126 -1.49 -10.68 -0.57
CA MET A 126 -1.91 -9.29 -0.59
C MET A 126 -1.04 -8.49 0.38
N VAL A 127 -0.44 -7.41 -0.09
CA VAL A 127 0.31 -6.45 0.73
C VAL A 127 -0.28 -5.09 0.47
N HIS A 128 -1.28 -4.71 1.28
CA HIS A 128 -2.08 -3.51 1.05
C HIS A 128 -1.27 -2.23 1.28
N ASP A 129 -0.61 -2.18 2.43
CA ASP A 129 0.18 -1.04 2.87
C ASP A 129 1.51 -1.53 3.48
N PHE A 130 2.38 -0.58 3.78
CA PHE A 130 3.72 -0.78 4.27
C PHE A 130 4.12 0.34 5.23
N VAL A 131 5.23 0.14 5.93
CA VAL A 131 5.72 1.10 6.91
C VAL A 131 7.02 1.72 6.42
N VAL A 132 7.16 3.02 6.62
CA VAL A 132 8.40 3.76 6.39
C VAL A 132 8.75 4.53 7.65
N THR A 133 10.01 4.41 8.07
CA THR A 133 10.62 5.23 9.11
C THR A 133 11.73 6.10 8.52
N THR A 134 12.44 6.85 9.36
CA THR A 134 13.61 7.64 8.94
C THR A 134 14.71 6.77 8.33
N LYS A 135 14.88 5.50 8.77
CA LYS A 135 15.98 4.64 8.31
C LYS A 135 15.56 3.30 7.73
N HIS A 136 14.31 2.89 7.83
CA HIS A 136 13.86 1.57 7.37
C HIS A 136 12.55 1.62 6.57
N VAL A 137 12.39 0.63 5.71
CA VAL A 137 11.13 0.28 5.05
C VAL A 137 10.75 -1.11 5.51
N ILE A 138 9.50 -1.31 5.91
CA ILE A 138 8.99 -2.60 6.39
C ILE A 138 7.82 -3.07 5.53
N PHE A 139 7.94 -4.29 5.02
CA PHE A 139 6.88 -5.00 4.30
C PHE A 139 6.37 -6.18 5.14
N SER A 140 5.08 -6.18 5.42
CA SER A 140 4.44 -7.25 6.18
C SER A 140 3.76 -8.22 5.22
N ILE A 141 4.33 -9.42 5.07
CA ILE A 141 3.76 -10.51 4.29
C ILE A 141 2.89 -11.32 5.24
N PHE A 142 1.60 -10.97 5.28
CA PHE A 142 0.60 -11.65 6.09
C PHE A 142 0.06 -12.90 5.39
N PRO A 143 -0.55 -13.86 6.09
CA PRO A 143 -1.05 -15.08 5.45
C PRO A 143 -2.35 -14.90 4.63
N LEU A 144 -2.61 -13.73 4.07
CA LEU A 144 -3.69 -13.49 3.11
C LEU A 144 -3.17 -13.75 1.70
N ILE A 145 -3.16 -15.03 1.32
CA ILE A 145 -2.46 -15.51 0.14
C ILE A 145 -3.24 -15.22 -1.16
N ILE A 146 -2.48 -15.16 -2.26
CA ILE A 146 -3.02 -15.09 -3.61
C ILE A 146 -2.60 -16.37 -4.35
N ASP A 147 -3.56 -17.25 -4.65
CA ASP A 147 -3.32 -18.51 -5.38
C ASP A 147 -4.40 -18.74 -6.44
N PHE A 148 -4.06 -18.48 -7.70
CA PHE A 148 -4.97 -18.70 -8.83
C PHE A 148 -5.30 -20.18 -9.08
N ASN A 149 -4.54 -21.14 -8.54
CA ASN A 149 -4.89 -22.56 -8.64
C ASN A 149 -6.14 -22.88 -7.81
N LEU A 150 -6.47 -22.08 -6.80
CA LEU A 150 -7.70 -22.20 -6.02
C LEU A 150 -8.94 -21.83 -6.85
N ALA A 151 -8.81 -20.85 -7.75
CA ALA A 151 -9.90 -20.46 -8.65
C ALA A 151 -10.32 -21.63 -9.56
N ALA A 152 -9.37 -22.43 -10.03
CA ALA A 152 -9.64 -23.65 -10.81
C ALA A 152 -10.40 -24.73 -10.01
N GLN A 153 -10.38 -24.65 -8.67
CA GLN A 153 -11.10 -25.54 -7.77
C GLN A 153 -12.45 -24.96 -7.29
N GLY A 154 -12.88 -23.81 -7.84
CA GLY A 154 -14.09 -23.12 -7.42
C GLY A 154 -13.97 -22.39 -6.07
N LYS A 155 -12.74 -22.16 -5.60
CA LYS A 155 -12.44 -21.42 -4.37
C LYS A 155 -11.99 -20.00 -4.68
N SER A 156 -12.03 -19.13 -3.66
CA SER A 156 -11.48 -17.78 -3.79
C SER A 156 -9.96 -17.83 -4.01
N PRO A 157 -9.41 -17.10 -5.01
CA PRO A 157 -7.96 -16.98 -5.16
C PRO A 157 -7.33 -16.14 -4.05
N HIS A 158 -8.11 -15.31 -3.35
CA HIS A 158 -7.69 -14.57 -2.16
C HIS A 158 -8.26 -15.24 -0.93
N CYS A 159 -7.40 -15.79 -0.07
CA CYS A 159 -7.85 -16.50 1.13
C CYS A 159 -6.83 -16.44 2.27
N LEU A 160 -7.32 -16.63 3.49
CA LEU A 160 -6.50 -16.64 4.69
C LEU A 160 -5.96 -18.07 4.95
N ASP A 161 -4.63 -18.20 5.00
CA ASP A 161 -3.94 -19.40 5.51
C ASP A 161 -3.60 -19.20 6.99
N ALA A 162 -4.60 -19.34 7.87
CA ALA A 162 -4.49 -18.99 9.29
C ALA A 162 -3.39 -19.76 10.07
N TYR A 163 -2.82 -20.83 9.50
CA TYR A 163 -1.74 -21.61 10.10
C TYR A 163 -0.35 -21.19 9.62
N ARG A 164 -0.26 -20.33 8.61
CA ARG A 164 1.01 -19.84 8.07
C ARG A 164 1.49 -18.62 8.88
N PRO A 165 2.76 -18.59 9.29
CA PRO A 165 3.28 -17.42 9.99
C PRO A 165 3.38 -16.21 9.05
N SER A 166 3.25 -15.02 9.64
CA SER A 166 3.55 -13.76 8.97
C SER A 166 5.06 -13.62 8.79
N GLN A 167 5.50 -12.99 7.71
CA GLN A 167 6.90 -12.69 7.46
C GLN A 167 7.09 -11.18 7.30
N ILE A 168 7.90 -10.58 8.17
CA ILE A 168 8.12 -9.14 8.24
C ILE A 168 9.50 -8.83 7.68
N GLY A 169 9.53 -8.21 6.50
CA GLY A 169 10.75 -7.86 5.78
C GLY A 169 11.17 -6.43 6.10
N ILE A 170 12.38 -6.24 6.61
CA ILE A 170 12.93 -4.93 7.00
C ILE A 170 14.12 -4.60 6.10
N ILE A 171 14.06 -3.46 5.43
CA ILE A 171 15.08 -2.97 4.50
C ILE A 171 15.63 -1.63 5.02
N PRO A 172 16.95 -1.47 5.21
CA PRO A 172 17.55 -0.16 5.47
C PRO A 172 17.35 0.77 4.27
N ARG A 173 16.94 2.02 4.51
CA ARG A 173 16.67 3.01 3.45
C ARG A 173 17.92 3.44 2.69
N ASP A 174 19.08 3.35 3.32
CA ASP A 174 20.40 3.57 2.72
C ASP A 174 21.02 2.28 2.14
N GLY A 175 20.32 1.15 2.26
CA GLY A 175 20.69 -0.14 1.70
C GLY A 175 19.92 -0.48 0.42
N THR A 176 19.87 -1.77 0.12
CA THR A 176 19.21 -2.33 -1.05
C THR A 176 18.26 -3.45 -0.64
N VAL A 177 17.44 -3.94 -1.57
CA VAL A 177 16.57 -5.09 -1.32
C VAL A 177 17.34 -6.37 -0.98
N ALA A 178 18.64 -6.45 -1.28
CA ALA A 178 19.49 -7.56 -0.87
C ALA A 178 19.81 -7.55 0.64
N ASP A 179 19.64 -6.40 1.30
CA ASP A 179 19.87 -6.21 2.74
C ASP A 179 18.62 -6.52 3.58
N ILE A 180 17.57 -7.07 2.95
CA ILE A 180 16.32 -7.41 3.62
C ILE A 180 16.56 -8.44 4.73
N LYS A 181 16.03 -8.14 5.91
CA LYS A 181 15.97 -9.07 7.04
C LYS A 181 14.53 -9.52 7.23
N TRP A 182 14.33 -10.83 7.21
CA TRP A 182 13.03 -11.45 7.44
C TRP A 182 12.88 -11.87 8.90
N ILE A 183 11.74 -11.51 9.45
CA ILE A 183 11.31 -11.85 10.80
C ILE A 183 10.02 -12.64 10.73
N GLU A 184 10.02 -13.82 11.35
CA GLU A 184 8.79 -14.60 11.51
C GLU A 184 7.95 -14.04 12.67
N SER A 185 6.63 -13.97 12.48
CA SER A 185 5.68 -13.53 13.51
C SER A 185 4.38 -14.33 13.43
N ASP A 186 3.65 -14.37 14.55
CA ASP A 186 2.33 -14.98 14.60
C ASP A 186 1.40 -14.41 13.51
N PRO A 187 0.50 -15.23 12.95
CA PRO A 187 -0.45 -14.81 11.93
C PRO A 187 -1.33 -13.66 12.45
N CYS A 188 -1.46 -12.62 11.64
CA CYS A 188 -2.36 -11.49 11.85
C CYS A 188 -2.54 -10.78 10.50
N PHE A 189 -3.31 -9.70 10.48
CA PHE A 189 -3.42 -8.86 9.30
C PHE A 189 -3.49 -7.38 9.69
N VAL A 190 -2.93 -6.51 8.87
CA VAL A 190 -3.02 -5.05 8.99
C VAL A 190 -3.32 -4.50 7.60
N PHE A 191 -4.43 -3.78 7.45
CA PHE A 191 -4.68 -3.00 6.23
C PHE A 191 -3.84 -1.73 6.23
N HIS A 192 -3.98 -0.90 7.26
CA HIS A 192 -3.30 0.38 7.34
C HIS A 192 -2.51 0.50 8.65
N PRO A 193 -1.18 0.64 8.58
CA PRO A 193 -0.39 1.21 9.65
C PRO A 193 -0.79 2.66 9.89
N MET A 194 -0.84 3.08 11.16
CA MET A 194 -1.07 4.48 11.51
C MET A 194 0.20 5.30 11.32
N ASN A 195 1.28 4.92 12.02
CA ASN A 195 2.60 5.54 11.89
C ASN A 195 3.68 4.62 12.45
N ALA A 196 4.94 4.89 12.11
CA ALA A 196 6.08 4.30 12.78
C ALA A 196 7.25 5.27 12.92
N PHE A 197 8.10 5.03 13.91
CA PHE A 197 9.33 5.76 14.15
C PHE A 197 10.39 4.83 14.74
N GLU A 198 11.62 5.33 14.85
CA GLU A 198 12.73 4.59 15.46
C GLU A 198 13.16 5.25 16.76
N GLU A 199 13.34 4.45 17.80
CA GLU A 199 13.82 4.89 19.10
C GLU A 199 14.64 3.77 19.75
N ASP A 200 15.80 4.10 20.33
CA ASP A 200 16.65 3.17 21.08
C ASP A 200 16.98 1.83 20.36
N GLY A 201 17.21 1.89 19.05
CA GLY A 201 17.51 0.71 18.23
C GLY A 201 16.30 -0.19 17.95
N LYS A 202 15.09 0.32 18.15
CA LYS A 202 13.84 -0.36 17.82
C LYS A 202 13.06 0.42 16.77
N ILE A 203 12.26 -0.30 15.99
CA ILE A 203 11.16 0.26 15.23
C ILE A 203 9.91 0.15 16.10
N ILE A 204 9.23 1.28 16.31
CA ILE A 204 7.96 1.38 17.01
C ILE A 204 6.90 1.72 15.97
N ALA A 205 5.92 0.84 15.77
CA ALA A 205 4.88 1.01 14.78
C ALA A 205 3.49 0.80 15.37
N ASP A 206 2.62 1.78 15.20
CA ASP A 206 1.22 1.72 15.61
C ASP A 206 0.37 1.32 14.43
N MET A 207 -0.44 0.27 14.59
CA MET A 207 -1.21 -0.32 13.49
C MET A 207 -2.59 -0.75 13.96
N MET A 208 -3.57 -0.68 13.06
CA MET A 208 -4.87 -1.31 13.27
C MET A 208 -4.77 -2.78 12.88
N GLN A 209 -4.55 -3.63 13.88
CA GLN A 209 -4.33 -5.06 13.70
C GLN A 209 -5.64 -5.83 13.82
N PHE A 210 -5.80 -6.78 12.91
CA PHE A 210 -6.79 -7.84 12.92
C PHE A 210 -6.10 -9.15 13.27
N GLU A 211 -6.75 -10.00 14.05
CA GLU A 211 -6.25 -11.37 14.28
C GLU A 211 -6.49 -12.24 13.04
N GLU A 212 -7.58 -12.00 12.30
CA GLU A 212 -7.89 -12.60 11.01
C GLU A 212 -8.30 -11.52 10.00
N ALA A 213 -7.85 -11.61 8.75
CA ALA A 213 -8.24 -10.66 7.72
C ALA A 213 -9.77 -10.72 7.49
N PRO A 214 -10.52 -9.64 7.77
CA PRO A 214 -11.97 -9.65 7.57
C PRO A 214 -12.29 -9.72 6.08
N MET A 215 -13.48 -10.24 5.74
CA MET A 215 -14.01 -10.39 4.37
C MET A 215 -13.37 -11.50 3.50
N PHE A 216 -12.24 -12.08 3.91
CA PHE A 216 -11.57 -13.13 3.13
C PHE A 216 -11.83 -14.51 3.72
N PRO A 217 -12.26 -15.50 2.92
CA PRO A 217 -12.47 -16.85 3.39
C PRO A 217 -11.15 -17.52 3.77
N HIS A 218 -11.20 -18.54 4.62
CA HIS A 218 -10.08 -19.43 4.87
C HIS A 218 -9.84 -20.35 3.66
N LEU A 219 -8.71 -21.08 3.65
CA LEU A 219 -8.35 -22.05 2.59
C LEU A 219 -9.41 -23.13 2.32
N ASP A 220 -10.19 -23.51 3.33
CA ASP A 220 -11.27 -24.49 3.22
C ASP A 220 -12.59 -23.87 2.72
N GLY A 221 -12.63 -22.55 2.54
CA GLY A 221 -13.81 -21.78 2.13
C GLY A 221 -14.70 -21.31 3.27
N SER A 222 -14.36 -21.62 4.52
CA SER A 222 -15.08 -21.10 5.69
C SER A 222 -14.90 -19.58 5.83
N ALA A 223 -15.90 -18.92 6.42
CA ALA A 223 -15.85 -17.48 6.67
C ALA A 223 -14.88 -17.17 7.82
N PRO A 224 -14.21 -15.99 7.81
CA PRO A 224 -13.35 -15.59 8.91
C PRO A 224 -14.14 -15.38 10.19
N ASP A 225 -13.50 -15.56 11.34
CA ASP A 225 -14.14 -15.31 12.63
C ASP A 225 -14.42 -13.79 12.79
N LEU A 226 -15.69 -13.44 12.98
CA LEU A 226 -16.12 -12.04 13.06
C LEU A 226 -15.43 -11.25 14.18
N LYS A 227 -15.17 -11.88 15.33
CA LYS A 227 -14.51 -11.22 16.46
C LYS A 227 -13.02 -11.02 16.19
N LYS A 228 -12.38 -12.00 15.54
CA LYS A 228 -10.98 -11.87 15.14
C LYS A 228 -10.76 -10.92 13.97
N GLY A 229 -11.83 -10.66 13.21
CA GLY A 229 -11.92 -9.63 12.19
C GLY A 229 -12.19 -8.22 12.72
N GLU A 230 -12.21 -8.00 14.04
CA GLU A 230 -12.28 -6.67 14.64
C GLU A 230 -10.87 -6.03 14.68
N ALA A 231 -10.75 -4.80 14.16
CA ALA A 231 -9.49 -4.07 14.19
C ALA A 231 -9.26 -3.47 15.59
N LYS A 232 -8.05 -3.67 16.14
CA LYS A 232 -7.64 -3.06 17.41
C LYS A 232 -6.29 -2.38 17.25
N LEU A 233 -6.12 -1.24 17.93
CA LEU A 233 -4.86 -0.51 17.90
C LEU A 233 -3.78 -1.32 18.63
N ASN A 234 -2.73 -1.68 17.90
CA ASN A 234 -1.63 -2.48 18.41
C ASN A 234 -0.30 -1.80 18.10
N ARG A 235 0.56 -1.69 19.11
CA ARG A 235 1.93 -1.22 18.97
C ARG A 235 2.86 -2.40 18.79
N TRP A 236 3.58 -2.40 17.69
CA TRP A 236 4.66 -3.33 17.41
C TRP A 236 5.98 -2.68 17.78
N GLU A 237 6.75 -3.36 18.62
CA GLU A 237 8.15 -3.05 18.90
C GLU A 237 9.02 -4.12 18.24
N ILE A 238 9.82 -3.72 17.25
CA ILE A 238 10.78 -4.60 16.58
C ILE A 238 12.19 -4.19 17.03
N ASP A 239 12.86 -5.05 17.76
CA ASP A 239 14.23 -4.80 18.24
C ASP A 239 15.25 -5.16 17.15
N LEU A 240 15.93 -4.14 16.61
CA LEU A 240 16.91 -4.31 15.54
C LEU A 240 18.26 -4.84 16.03
N ASN A 241 18.51 -4.81 17.34
CA ASN A 241 19.72 -5.37 17.95
C ASN A 241 19.55 -6.85 18.30
N SER A 242 18.31 -7.34 18.35
CA SER A 242 18.05 -8.73 18.66
C SER A 242 18.30 -9.63 17.46
N ASN A 243 19.09 -10.68 17.68
CA ASN A 243 19.23 -11.77 16.70
C ASN A 243 17.99 -12.68 16.67
N SER A 244 17.06 -12.57 17.63
CA SER A 244 15.86 -13.40 17.68
C SER A 244 14.81 -13.01 16.65
N GLY A 245 14.89 -11.78 16.12
CA GLY A 245 13.84 -11.23 15.27
C GLY A 245 12.48 -11.06 15.97
N SER A 246 12.37 -11.17 17.30
CA SER A 246 11.05 -11.15 17.94
C SER A 246 10.36 -9.79 17.83
N ILE A 247 9.08 -9.78 17.44
CA ILE A 247 8.21 -8.60 17.49
C ILE A 247 7.37 -8.66 18.75
N LYS A 248 7.50 -7.65 19.61
CA LYS A 248 6.62 -7.49 20.76
C LYS A 248 5.39 -6.70 20.34
N LYS A 249 4.22 -7.30 20.46
CA LYS A 249 2.93 -6.69 20.12
C LYS A 249 2.18 -6.33 21.41
N ASN A 250 1.70 -5.11 21.53
CA ASN A 250 0.95 -4.63 22.67
C ASN A 250 -0.30 -3.86 22.21
N TYR A 251 -1.48 -4.42 22.48
CA TYR A 251 -2.73 -3.70 22.27
C TYR A 251 -2.76 -2.45 23.16
N LEU A 252 -2.99 -1.29 22.54
CA LEU A 252 -2.99 0.02 23.22
C LEU A 252 -4.39 0.41 23.72
N ASP A 253 -5.42 -0.19 23.14
CA ASP A 253 -6.82 0.04 23.47
C ASP A 253 -7.62 -1.26 23.27
N ASP A 254 -8.65 -1.44 24.07
CA ASP A 254 -9.64 -2.52 23.96
C ASP A 254 -10.78 -2.15 22.99
N SER A 255 -10.85 -0.88 22.57
CA SER A 255 -11.86 -0.41 21.63
C SER A 255 -11.68 -1.03 20.24
N ILE A 256 -12.81 -1.31 19.60
CA ILE A 256 -12.85 -1.67 18.19
C ILE A 256 -12.69 -0.38 17.40
N GLY A 257 -11.59 -0.25 16.66
CA GLY A 257 -11.37 0.85 15.74
C GLY A 257 -11.74 0.47 14.31
N SER A 258 -11.71 1.46 13.42
CA SER A 258 -11.66 1.24 11.98
C SER A 258 -10.22 1.25 11.50
N SER A 259 -9.89 0.50 10.44
CA SER A 259 -8.56 0.59 9.82
C SER A 259 -8.26 1.98 9.22
N LEU A 260 -9.23 2.89 9.18
CA LEU A 260 -9.08 4.26 8.67
C LEU A 260 -8.94 5.29 9.80
N ASP A 261 -9.01 4.86 11.06
CA ASP A 261 -8.91 5.74 12.22
C ASP A 261 -7.50 6.35 12.28
N LEU A 262 -7.39 7.56 11.74
CA LEU A 262 -6.23 8.47 11.75
C LEU A 262 -5.03 8.06 10.86
N MET A 263 -5.24 8.06 9.54
CA MET A 263 -4.19 8.26 8.53
C MET A 263 -3.70 9.72 8.52
N LYS A 264 -3.13 10.22 9.63
CA LYS A 264 -2.61 11.59 9.74
C LYS A 264 -1.14 11.59 10.11
N LYS A 265 -0.34 11.90 9.08
CA LYS A 265 1.08 12.30 9.11
C LYS A 265 2.00 11.22 9.66
N VAL A 266 2.75 10.61 8.73
CA VAL A 266 4.02 9.98 9.07
C VAL A 266 4.89 11.07 9.71
N TYR A 267 5.13 10.98 11.02
CA TYR A 267 6.19 11.76 11.65
C TYR A 267 7.49 11.02 11.38
N VAL A 268 8.21 11.45 10.34
CA VAL A 268 9.62 11.08 10.09
C VAL A 268 10.54 12.02 10.85
#